data_AF-A0A0H3U7E7-F1
#
_entry.id   AF-A0A0H3U7E7-F1
#
_cell.length_a   1.000
_cell.length_b   1.000
_cell.length_c   1.000
_cell.angle_alpha   90.00
_cell.angle_beta   90.00
_cell.angle_gamma   90.00
#
_symmetry.space_group_name_H-M   'P 1'
#
loop_
_entity.id
_entity.type
_entity.pdbx_description
1 polymer ?
#
loop_
_entity_poly.entity_id
_entity_poly.type
_entity_poly.pdbx_seq_one_letter_code
_entity_poly.pdbx_strand_id
1 'polypeptide(L)'
;MDKRLEKVGIKTYLAAIADLALPRICIVCGRELMPGEKHLCLPCLADLPETHFASMSHNPMSDCLNDRIEAHRSRFGLEGGEKYSLAVALFYYRYGAGYKRITQELKYLR
;
A
#
# COMPACT_ATOMS: atom_id res chain seq x y z
N MET A 1 10.98 29.77 -22.07
CA MET A 1 11.64 28.53 -21.60
C MET A 1 11.44 28.43 -20.11
N ASP A 2 10.73 27.39 -19.67
CA ASP A 2 10.33 27.17 -18.28
C ASP A 2 11.54 26.97 -17.35
N LYS A 3 11.64 27.79 -16.30
CA LYS A 3 12.74 27.77 -15.30
C LYS A 3 12.75 26.52 -14.40
N ARG A 4 11.78 25.60 -14.57
CA ARG A 4 11.75 24.29 -13.87
C ARG A 4 12.74 23.27 -14.44
N LEU A 5 13.31 23.51 -15.62
CA LEU A 5 14.18 22.57 -16.33
C LEU A 5 15.67 22.65 -15.91
N GLU A 6 16.06 23.64 -15.10
CA GLU A 6 17.47 23.88 -14.73
C GLU A 6 18.10 22.85 -13.77
N LYS A 7 17.29 21.94 -13.18
CA LYS A 7 17.78 20.89 -12.25
C LYS A 7 17.49 19.48 -12.72
N VAL A 8 17.40 19.26 -14.03
CA VAL A 8 17.10 17.94 -14.58
C VAL A 8 18.41 17.29 -15.03
N GLY A 9 19.04 16.52 -14.14
CA GLY A 9 20.27 15.79 -14.44
C GLY A 9 20.08 14.75 -15.55
N ILE A 10 21.16 14.41 -16.26
CA ILE A 10 21.21 13.43 -17.39
C ILE A 10 20.46 12.12 -17.09
N LYS A 11 20.49 11.64 -15.85
CA LYS A 11 19.77 10.43 -15.41
C LYS A 11 18.26 10.53 -15.64
N THR A 12 17.69 11.72 -15.49
CA THR A 12 16.25 11.97 -15.66
C THR A 12 15.86 11.96 -17.14
N TYR A 13 16.73 12.47 -18.02
CA TYR A 13 16.50 12.41 -19.47
C TYR A 13 16.56 10.98 -20.00
N LEU A 14 17.55 10.18 -19.55
CA LEU A 14 17.63 8.76 -19.89
C LEU A 14 16.41 7.99 -19.37
N ALA A 15 15.97 8.26 -18.14
CA ALA A 15 14.75 7.68 -17.58
C ALA A 15 13.50 8.08 -18.37
N ALA A 16 13.38 9.33 -18.82
CA ALA A 16 12.24 9.79 -19.61
C ALA A 16 12.20 9.13 -21.01
N ILE A 17 13.36 8.93 -21.64
CA ILE A 17 13.44 8.20 -22.92
C ILE A 17 13.13 6.71 -22.72
N ALA A 18 13.59 6.11 -21.61
CA ALA A 18 13.25 4.73 -21.27
C ALA A 18 11.75 4.56 -20.98
N ASP A 19 11.13 5.51 -20.27
CA ASP A 19 9.68 5.54 -20.01
C ASP A 19 8.87 5.64 -21.32
N LEU A 20 9.42 6.28 -22.37
CA LEU A 20 8.76 6.35 -23.69
C LEU A 20 8.79 5.00 -24.42
N ALA A 21 9.83 4.18 -24.22
CA ALA A 21 9.97 2.85 -24.81
C ALA A 21 9.29 1.74 -23.99
N LEU A 22 9.29 1.89 -22.66
CA LEU A 22 8.71 0.98 -21.67
C LEU A 22 7.89 1.79 -20.66
N PRO A 23 6.62 2.10 -20.99
CA PRO A 23 5.79 2.92 -20.13
C PRO A 23 5.58 2.24 -18.79
N ARG A 24 5.87 2.98 -17.72
CA ARG A 24 5.55 2.55 -16.36
C ARG A 24 4.04 2.63 -16.19
N ILE A 25 3.41 1.52 -15.85
CA ILE A 25 1.95 1.41 -15.72
C ILE A 25 1.52 1.29 -14.26
N CYS A 26 0.36 1.85 -13.95
CA CYS A 26 -0.28 1.71 -12.65
C CYS A 26 -0.70 0.25 -12.43
N ILE A 27 -0.31 -0.34 -11.31
CA ILE A 27 -0.65 -1.74 -10.99
C ILE A 27 -2.16 -1.98 -10.85
N VAL A 28 -2.94 -0.95 -10.50
CA VAL A 28 -4.39 -1.04 -10.27
C VAL A 28 -5.16 -0.90 -11.58
N CYS A 29 -5.01 0.23 -12.28
CA CYS A 29 -5.82 0.56 -13.45
C CYS A 29 -5.09 0.43 -14.80
N GLY A 30 -3.78 0.20 -14.82
CA GLY A 30 -3.00 0.00 -16.05
C GLY A 30 -2.65 1.26 -16.84
N ARG A 31 -3.06 2.46 -16.38
CA ARG A 31 -2.68 3.72 -17.03
C ARG A 31 -1.20 4.02 -16.88
N GLU A 32 -0.66 4.82 -17.80
CA GLU A 32 0.71 5.34 -17.71
C GLU A 32 0.89 6.24 -16.48
N LEU A 33 2.04 6.09 -15.84
CA LEU A 33 2.46 6.83 -14.65
C LEU A 33 3.22 8.09 -15.04
N MET A 34 2.81 9.23 -14.48
CA MET A 34 3.50 10.50 -14.69
C MET A 34 4.85 10.55 -13.96
N PRO A 35 5.75 11.47 -14.35
CA PRO A 35 6.99 11.70 -13.60
C PRO A 35 6.71 12.00 -12.12
N GLY A 36 7.25 11.16 -11.23
CA GLY A 36 7.03 11.23 -9.78
C GLY A 36 6.06 10.18 -9.22
N GLU A 37 5.16 9.65 -10.05
CA GLU A 37 4.35 8.48 -9.69
C GLU A 37 5.20 7.22 -9.84
N LYS A 38 5.12 6.24 -8.92
CA LYS A 38 5.99 5.05 -8.94
C LYS A 38 5.29 3.75 -9.35
N HIS A 39 4.28 3.35 -8.59
CA HIS A 39 3.53 2.10 -8.81
C HIS A 39 2.01 2.34 -8.93
N LEU A 40 1.55 3.43 -8.33
CA LEU A 40 0.16 3.86 -8.33
C LEU A 40 0.08 5.23 -9.00
N CYS A 41 -0.90 5.41 -9.88
CA CYS A 41 -1.26 6.73 -10.37
C CYS A 41 -1.97 7.51 -9.26
N LEU A 42 -1.93 8.84 -9.34
CA LEU A 42 -2.51 9.73 -8.34
C LEU A 42 -4.00 9.44 -8.07
N PRO A 43 -4.85 9.17 -9.08
CA PRO A 43 -6.26 8.82 -8.81
C PRO A 43 -6.43 7.51 -8.05
N CYS A 44 -5.68 6.45 -8.38
CA CYS A 44 -5.76 5.19 -7.64
C CYS A 44 -5.15 5.31 -6.24
N LEU A 45 -4.15 6.18 -6.06
CA LEU A 45 -3.62 6.46 -4.73
C LEU A 45 -4.65 7.20 -3.87
N ALA A 46 -5.33 8.20 -4.45
CA ALA A 46 -6.37 8.97 -3.76
C ALA A 46 -7.64 8.15 -3.46
N ASP A 47 -7.99 7.20 -4.33
CA ASP A 47 -9.13 6.29 -4.16
C ASP A 47 -8.80 5.05 -3.29
N LEU A 48 -7.57 4.94 -2.78
CA LEU A 48 -7.17 3.80 -1.95
C LEU A 48 -8.03 3.78 -0.67
N PRO A 49 -8.76 2.69 -0.38
CA PRO A 49 -9.67 2.63 0.76
C PRO A 49 -8.88 2.36 2.05
N GLU A 50 -8.17 3.37 2.54
CA GLU A 50 -7.37 3.28 3.76
C GLU A 50 -8.24 3.05 5.00
N THR A 51 -7.71 2.29 5.97
CA THR A 51 -8.43 2.01 7.21
C THR A 51 -8.20 3.06 8.30
N HIS A 52 -7.07 3.77 8.21
CA HIS A 52 -6.59 4.76 9.18
C HIS A 52 -6.49 4.27 10.65
N PHE A 53 -6.45 2.95 10.92
CA PHE A 53 -6.35 2.44 12.30
C PHE A 53 -5.05 2.85 13.02
N ALA A 54 -3.99 3.18 12.28
CA ALA A 54 -2.71 3.60 12.84
C ALA A 54 -2.77 4.98 13.54
N SER A 55 -3.68 5.87 13.14
CA SER A 55 -3.80 7.22 13.68
C SER A 55 -4.86 7.36 14.77
N MET A 56 -5.61 6.29 15.05
CA MET A 56 -6.65 6.30 16.06
C MET A 56 -6.03 6.17 17.46
N SER A 57 -6.50 6.99 18.41
CA SER A 57 -6.08 6.91 19.82
C SER A 57 -6.46 5.59 20.47
N HIS A 58 -7.62 5.04 20.09
CA HIS A 58 -8.07 3.71 20.44
C HIS A 58 -8.24 2.88 19.16
N ASN A 59 -7.57 1.74 19.10
CA ASN A 59 -7.47 0.92 17.90
C ASN A 59 -8.39 -0.31 18.01
N PRO A 60 -9.58 -0.28 17.37
CA PRO A 60 -10.53 -1.40 17.43
C PRO A 60 -10.02 -2.65 16.71
N MET A 61 -9.06 -2.52 15.79
CA MET A 61 -8.43 -3.67 15.15
C MET A 61 -7.52 -4.42 16.13
N SER A 62 -6.86 -3.72 17.05
CA SER A 62 -6.09 -4.35 18.14
C SER A 62 -6.98 -5.19 19.03
N ASP A 63 -8.15 -4.67 19.41
CA ASP A 63 -9.08 -5.39 20.28
C ASP A 63 -9.59 -6.67 19.62
N CYS A 64 -10.05 -6.57 18.37
CA CYS A 64 -10.49 -7.73 17.60
C CYS A 64 -9.38 -8.78 17.41
N LEU A 65 -8.12 -8.34 17.26
CA LEU A 65 -6.97 -9.25 17.18
C LEU A 65 -6.72 -9.94 18.52
N ASN A 66 -6.70 -9.18 19.61
CA ASN A 66 -6.50 -9.69 20.97
C ASN A 66 -7.58 -10.72 21.34
N ASP A 67 -8.85 -10.43 21.05
CA ASP A 67 -9.98 -11.32 21.32
C ASP A 67 -9.83 -12.66 20.58
N ARG A 68 -9.40 -12.62 19.30
CA ARG A 68 -9.16 -13.83 18.51
C ARG A 68 -7.99 -14.64 19.04
N ILE A 69 -6.92 -13.97 19.46
CA ILE A 69 -5.74 -14.64 20.04
C ILE A 69 -6.10 -15.27 21.37
N GLU A 70 -6.83 -14.57 22.24
CA GLU A 70 -7.28 -15.09 23.53
C GLU A 70 -8.21 -16.29 23.36
N ALA A 71 -9.18 -16.20 22.44
CA ALA A 71 -10.06 -17.32 22.09
C ALA A 71 -9.30 -18.52 21.49
N HIS A 72 -8.23 -18.28 20.72
CA HIS A 72 -7.38 -19.35 20.22
C HIS A 72 -6.56 -19.99 21.35
N ARG A 73 -5.96 -19.19 22.24
CA ARG A 73 -5.14 -19.66 23.36
C ARG A 73 -5.94 -20.49 24.37
N SER A 74 -7.14 -20.04 24.72
CA SER A 74 -8.02 -20.76 25.64
C SER A 74 -8.41 -22.15 25.12
N ARG A 75 -8.58 -22.33 23.81
CA ARG A 75 -8.81 -23.64 23.18
C ARG A 75 -7.66 -24.62 23.37
N PHE A 76 -6.44 -24.14 23.61
CA PHE A 76 -5.25 -24.96 23.87
C PHE A 76 -4.83 -24.97 25.35
N GLY A 77 -5.65 -24.42 26.26
CA GLY A 77 -5.33 -24.35 27.69
C GLY A 77 -4.12 -23.45 28.01
N LEU A 78 -3.82 -22.49 27.14
CA LEU A 78 -2.72 -21.55 27.34
C LEU A 78 -3.25 -20.29 28.02
N GLU A 79 -2.83 -20.04 29.25
CA GLU A 79 -3.18 -18.82 29.99
C GLU A 79 -2.11 -17.73 29.83
N GLY A 80 -2.50 -16.48 30.07
CA GLY A 80 -1.62 -15.31 29.99
C GLY A 80 -1.25 -14.89 28.56
N GLY A 81 -0.65 -13.71 28.43
CA GLY A 81 -0.21 -13.12 27.16
C GLY A 81 -0.29 -11.59 27.18
N GLU A 82 0.70 -10.93 26.62
CA GLU A 82 0.66 -9.46 26.47
C GLU A 82 -0.34 -9.09 25.37
N LYS A 83 -1.18 -8.09 25.65
CA LYS A 83 -2.12 -7.56 24.66
C LYS A 83 -1.39 -6.64 23.69
N TYR A 84 -1.71 -6.77 22.42
CA TYR A 84 -1.20 -5.86 21.39
C TYR A 84 -1.90 -4.52 21.51
N SER A 85 -1.14 -3.44 21.67
CA SER A 85 -1.68 -2.07 21.71
C SER A 85 -2.07 -1.56 20.32
N LEU A 86 -1.38 -2.01 19.27
CA LEU A 86 -1.59 -1.55 17.90
C LEU A 86 -1.64 -2.73 16.91
N ALA A 87 -2.70 -2.78 16.11
CA ALA A 87 -2.83 -3.65 14.94
C ALA A 87 -3.35 -2.82 13.77
N VAL A 88 -2.74 -2.97 12.59
CA VAL A 88 -3.04 -2.11 11.44
C VAL A 88 -3.15 -2.96 10.18
N ALA A 89 -4.18 -2.67 9.38
CA ALA A 89 -4.25 -3.07 7.98
C ALA A 89 -4.25 -1.80 7.15
N LEU A 90 -3.39 -1.69 6.14
CA LEU A 90 -3.24 -0.45 5.39
C LEU A 90 -4.55 -0.02 4.70
N PHE A 91 -5.24 -0.95 4.03
CA PHE A 91 -6.46 -0.67 3.27
C PHE A 91 -7.44 -1.84 3.33
N TYR A 92 -8.72 -1.57 3.03
CA TYR A 92 -9.76 -2.59 2.93
C TYR A 92 -9.59 -3.46 1.68
N TYR A 93 -9.40 -4.76 1.88
CA TYR A 93 -9.32 -5.70 0.77
C TYR A 93 -10.71 -5.99 0.20
N ARG A 94 -10.86 -5.82 -1.12
CA ARG A 94 -12.06 -6.23 -1.88
C ARG A 94 -11.64 -7.04 -3.11
N TYR A 95 -12.20 -8.23 -3.29
CA TYR A 95 -11.84 -9.13 -4.38
C TYR A 95 -12.06 -8.52 -5.79
N GLY A 96 -13.13 -7.73 -5.93
CA GLY A 96 -13.47 -7.02 -7.18
C GLY A 96 -12.66 -5.75 -7.41
N ALA A 97 -11.93 -5.26 -6.41
CA ALA A 97 -11.13 -4.05 -6.55
C ALA A 97 -9.76 -4.37 -7.17
N GLY A 98 -9.24 -3.45 -7.99
CA GLY A 98 -7.91 -3.60 -8.61
C GLY A 98 -6.76 -3.62 -7.57
N TYR A 99 -7.01 -3.13 -6.35
CA TYR A 99 -6.04 -3.05 -5.26
C TYR A 99 -5.50 -4.41 -4.78
N LYS A 100 -6.16 -5.54 -5.08
CA LYS A 100 -5.60 -6.87 -4.80
C LYS A 100 -4.25 -7.11 -5.45
N ARG A 101 -4.00 -6.46 -6.60
CA ARG A 101 -2.74 -6.55 -7.32
C ARG A 101 -1.57 -6.03 -6.50
N ILE A 102 -1.79 -5.07 -5.59
CA ILE A 102 -0.76 -4.60 -4.65
C ILE A 102 -0.19 -5.77 -3.84
N THR A 103 -1.06 -6.56 -3.21
CA THR A 103 -0.62 -7.71 -2.40
C THR A 103 0.02 -8.81 -3.24
N GLN A 104 -0.43 -9.00 -4.50
CA GLN A 104 0.13 -9.98 -5.40
C GLN A 104 1.54 -9.58 -5.84
N GLU A 105 1.74 -8.34 -6.28
CA GLU A 105 3.04 -7.81 -6.69
C GLU A 105 4.04 -7.82 -5.52
N LEU A 106 3.61 -7.48 -4.30
CA LEU A 106 4.47 -7.58 -3.12
C LEU A 106 4.86 -9.02 -2.77
N LYS A 107 3.95 -9.98 -2.93
CA LYS A 107 4.22 -11.38 -2.61
C LYS A 107 5.12 -12.06 -3.65
N TYR A 108 4.92 -11.73 -4.92
CA TYR A 108 5.54 -12.43 -6.03
C TYR A 108 6.67 -11.65 -6.72
N LEU A 109 6.97 -10.42 -6.30
CA LEU A 109 8.10 -9.58 -6.70
C LEU A 109 8.53 -9.83 -8.15
N ARG A 110 7.72 -9.34 -9.10
CA ARG A 110 8.10 -9.33 -10.51
C ARG A 110 9.18 -8.32 -10.81
#